data_AF-A0A1V0RBJ6-F1
#
_entry.id   AF-A0A1V0RBJ6-F1
#
_cell.length_a   1.000
_cell.length_b   1.000
_cell.length_c   1.000
_cell.angle_alpha   90.00
_cell.angle_beta   90.00
_cell.angle_gamma   90.00
#
_symmetry.space_group_name_H-M   'P 1'
#
loop_
_entity.id
_entity.type
_entity.pdbx_description
1 polymer ?
#
loop_
_entity_poly.entity_id
_entity_poly.type
_entity_poly.pdbx_seq_one_letter_code
_entity_poly.pdbx_strand_id
1 'polypeptide(L)'
;MWTPDDRVGMDSNEHEPAEGAAPPPPRASGIAGLSTPYRVVAALALGAIAVAACTHLAFVFLHVAPTNTLSKQHAQTIDGWIYPEFEQNWKLFAPNPLQQNIAVEARAEVRGPDGEVAATAWYDLSAEDARAIRHSLLPSHTRQNELRRAWDFFTGSHDENNEPNGDRGRLSEEYLRRIAVNRLAPRHPDGTLLRIQLRSATTAVPAPKWSTETTDTQTYYRELPWWTV
;
A
#
# COMPACT_ATOMS: atom_id res chain seq x y z
N MET A 1 64.04 -38.98 74.78
CA MET A 1 62.69 -39.54 74.62
C MET A 1 62.46 -39.62 73.11
N TRP A 2 62.58 -40.83 72.58
CA TRP A 2 62.51 -41.22 71.17
C TRP A 2 61.10 -41.71 70.90
N THR A 3 60.50 -41.34 69.76
CA THR A 3 59.46 -42.13 69.06
C THR A 3 59.57 -41.87 67.56
N PRO A 4 59.68 -42.91 66.71
CA PRO A 4 59.68 -42.80 65.25
C PRO A 4 58.27 -43.06 64.71
N ASP A 5 57.94 -42.53 63.53
CA ASP A 5 56.80 -43.02 62.76
C ASP A 5 57.28 -43.35 61.34
N ASP A 6 57.54 -44.64 61.12
CA ASP A 6 57.73 -45.26 59.83
C ASP A 6 56.35 -45.69 59.31
N ARG A 7 55.84 -45.09 58.22
CA ARG A 7 54.99 -45.84 57.25
C ARG A 7 55.15 -45.35 55.81
N VAL A 8 55.84 -46.20 55.04
CA VAL A 8 55.43 -46.80 53.76
C VAL A 8 55.16 -45.84 52.58
N GLY A 9 56.00 -45.95 51.56
CA GLY A 9 55.85 -45.27 50.28
C GLY A 9 54.70 -45.81 49.41
N MET A 10 54.43 -45.08 48.34
CA MET A 10 53.89 -45.65 47.11
C MET A 10 54.25 -44.71 45.96
N ASP A 11 55.07 -45.23 45.06
CA ASP A 11 55.34 -44.65 43.76
C ASP A 11 54.08 -44.82 42.90
N SER A 12 53.54 -43.74 42.36
CA SER A 12 52.53 -43.79 41.29
C SER A 12 52.64 -42.56 40.39
N ASN A 13 53.70 -42.54 39.58
CA ASN A 13 53.68 -41.83 38.31
C ASN A 13 52.83 -42.65 37.32
N GLU A 14 51.51 -42.47 37.38
CA GLU A 14 50.59 -42.92 36.34
C GLU A 14 50.25 -41.72 35.45
N HIS A 15 50.87 -41.67 34.27
CA HIS A 15 50.31 -40.91 33.15
C HIS A 15 49.06 -41.65 32.69
N GLU A 16 47.87 -41.22 33.13
CA GLU A 16 46.62 -41.62 32.49
C GLU A 16 46.49 -40.89 31.14
N PRO A 17 46.37 -41.60 30.01
CA PRO A 17 45.92 -41.01 28.78
C PRO A 17 44.40 -41.11 28.68
N ALA A 18 43.80 -39.95 28.40
CA ALA A 18 42.66 -39.73 27.51
C ALA A 18 41.50 -39.00 28.19
N GLU A 19 41.24 -37.79 27.75
CA GLU A 19 39.85 -37.43 27.54
C GLU A 19 39.76 -36.56 26.29
N GLY A 20 39.12 -37.11 25.25
CA GLY A 20 38.81 -36.38 24.05
C GLY A 20 38.09 -35.10 24.42
N ALA A 21 38.61 -33.97 23.92
CA ALA A 21 37.97 -32.67 24.11
C ALA A 21 36.49 -32.78 23.74
N ALA A 22 35.62 -32.62 24.75
CA ALA A 22 34.18 -32.59 24.54
C ALA A 22 33.87 -31.59 23.42
N PRO A 23 32.96 -31.91 22.47
CA PRO A 23 32.59 -30.97 21.43
C PRO A 23 32.14 -29.66 22.09
N PRO A 24 32.55 -28.49 21.56
CA PRO A 24 32.22 -27.21 22.17
C PRO A 24 30.70 -27.11 22.33
N PRO A 25 30.22 -26.56 23.47
CA PRO A 25 28.79 -26.51 23.74
C PRO A 25 28.06 -25.83 22.57
N PRO A 26 26.88 -26.33 22.18
CA PRO A 26 26.15 -25.78 21.05
C PRO A 26 25.93 -24.29 21.30
N ARG A 27 26.37 -23.45 20.34
CA ARG A 27 26.14 -22.00 20.41
C ARG A 27 24.64 -21.79 20.54
N ALA A 28 24.22 -21.03 21.54
CA ALA A 28 22.82 -20.66 21.72
C ALA A 28 22.30 -20.07 20.40
N SER A 29 21.16 -20.56 19.91
CA SER A 29 20.57 -20.09 18.66
C SER A 29 19.71 -18.85 18.88
N GLY A 30 19.55 -18.02 17.84
CA GLY A 30 18.74 -16.80 17.90
C GLY A 30 19.36 -15.68 18.75
N ILE A 31 18.51 -14.83 19.35
CA ILE A 31 18.94 -13.65 20.11
C ILE A 31 19.83 -14.04 21.31
N ALA A 32 19.60 -15.21 21.91
CA ALA A 32 20.40 -15.74 23.00
C ALA A 32 21.84 -16.11 22.58
N GLY A 33 22.13 -16.20 21.28
CA GLY A 33 23.47 -16.40 20.71
C GLY A 33 24.26 -15.12 20.45
N LEU A 34 23.61 -13.96 20.52
CA LEU A 34 24.24 -12.67 20.23
C LEU A 34 25.15 -12.23 21.39
N SER A 35 26.07 -11.29 21.14
CA SER A 35 26.83 -10.66 22.23
C SER A 35 25.92 -9.74 23.06
N THR A 36 26.30 -9.46 24.31
CA THR A 36 25.51 -8.64 25.25
C THR A 36 24.99 -7.33 24.65
N PRO A 37 25.79 -6.49 23.94
CA PRO A 37 25.27 -5.26 23.36
C PRO A 37 24.19 -5.53 22.30
N TYR A 38 24.35 -6.54 21.44
CA TYR A 38 23.35 -6.90 20.44
C TYR A 38 22.09 -7.50 21.08
N ARG A 39 22.20 -8.20 22.21
CA ARG A 39 21.02 -8.68 22.98
C ARG A 39 20.21 -7.51 23.53
N VAL A 40 20.87 -6.50 24.08
CA VAL A 40 20.20 -5.29 24.59
C VAL A 40 19.48 -4.57 23.45
N VAL A 41 20.15 -4.36 22.31
CA VAL A 41 19.52 -3.73 21.13
C VAL A 41 18.33 -4.56 20.64
N ALA A 42 18.46 -5.88 20.54
CA ALA A 42 17.36 -6.75 20.13
C ALA A 42 16.18 -6.72 21.10
N ALA A 43 16.43 -6.71 22.41
CA ALA A 43 15.39 -6.61 23.42
C ALA A 43 14.66 -5.26 23.36
N LEU A 44 15.38 -4.15 23.18
CA LEU A 44 14.78 -2.83 23.00
C LEU A 44 13.95 -2.75 21.71
N ALA A 45 14.44 -3.30 20.60
CA ALA A 45 13.70 -3.36 19.34
C ALA A 45 12.41 -4.18 19.49
N LEU A 46 12.48 -5.35 20.12
CA LEU A 46 11.29 -6.17 20.41
C LEU A 46 10.30 -5.45 21.32
N GLY A 47 10.79 -4.76 22.35
CA GLY A 47 9.96 -3.95 23.24
C GLY A 47 9.23 -2.83 22.49
N ALA A 48 9.94 -2.10 21.62
CA ALA A 48 9.34 -1.05 20.79
C ALA A 48 8.28 -1.61 19.83
N ILE A 49 8.56 -2.75 19.18
CA ILE A 49 7.60 -3.44 18.30
C ILE A 49 6.35 -3.87 19.08
N ALA A 50 6.53 -4.44 20.27
CA ALA A 50 5.41 -4.87 21.11
C ALA A 50 4.51 -3.70 21.53
N VAL A 51 5.12 -2.58 21.95
CA VAL A 51 4.37 -1.36 22.29
C VAL A 51 3.60 -0.85 21.07
N ALA A 52 4.27 -0.73 19.91
CA ALA A 52 3.62 -0.28 18.68
C ALA A 52 2.44 -1.18 18.28
N ALA A 53 2.60 -2.51 18.38
CA ALA A 53 1.54 -3.47 18.09
C ALA A 53 0.35 -3.32 19.06
N CYS A 54 0.61 -3.21 20.37
CA CYS A 54 -0.43 -2.99 21.37
C CYS A 54 -1.17 -1.66 21.14
N THR A 55 -0.44 -0.60 20.83
CA THR A 55 -1.04 0.70 20.48
C THR A 55 -1.93 0.58 19.25
N HIS A 56 -1.44 -0.03 18.17
CA HIS A 56 -2.22 -0.23 16.95
C HIS A 56 -3.51 -1.03 17.22
N LEU A 57 -3.42 -2.14 17.97
CA LEU A 57 -4.59 -2.94 18.34
C LEU A 57 -5.60 -2.15 19.18
N ALA A 58 -5.14 -1.28 20.08
CA ALA A 58 -6.01 -0.40 20.86
C ALA A 58 -6.76 0.60 19.96
N PHE A 59 -6.06 1.22 19.00
CA PHE A 59 -6.68 2.12 18.03
C PHE A 59 -7.73 1.41 17.16
N VAL A 60 -7.41 0.22 16.64
CA VAL A 60 -8.35 -0.58 15.84
C VAL A 60 -9.56 -0.98 16.68
N PHE A 61 -9.35 -1.43 17.92
CA PHE A 61 -10.44 -1.76 18.84
C PHE A 61 -11.35 -0.56 19.08
N LEU A 62 -10.80 0.62 19.39
CA LEU A 62 -11.59 1.83 19.65
C LEU A 62 -12.35 2.32 18.42
N HIS A 63 -11.83 2.05 17.22
CA HIS A 63 -12.47 2.40 15.96
C HIS A 63 -13.64 1.47 15.60
N VAL A 64 -13.51 0.16 15.86
CA VAL A 64 -14.54 -0.85 15.52
C VAL A 64 -15.57 -1.04 16.64
N ALA A 65 -15.20 -0.80 17.89
CA ALA A 65 -16.09 -0.94 19.04
C ALA A 65 -17.28 0.03 18.95
N PRO A 66 -18.41 -0.31 19.60
CA PRO A 66 -19.51 0.64 19.78
C PRO A 66 -19.03 1.95 20.38
N THR A 67 -19.68 3.05 19.98
CA THR A 67 -19.25 4.40 20.37
C THR A 67 -19.21 4.55 21.89
N ASN A 68 -18.04 4.92 22.41
CA ASN A 68 -17.78 5.11 23.84
C ASN A 68 -17.11 6.48 24.09
N THR A 69 -16.96 6.86 25.36
CA THR A 69 -16.41 8.17 25.75
C THR A 69 -15.00 8.40 25.24
N LEU A 70 -14.14 7.37 25.27
CA LEU A 70 -12.76 7.46 24.79
C LEU A 70 -12.70 7.64 23.27
N SER A 71 -13.46 6.83 22.51
CA SER A 71 -13.52 6.96 21.06
C SER A 71 -14.07 8.32 20.62
N LYS A 72 -15.02 8.91 21.36
CA LYS A 72 -15.53 10.26 21.05
C LYS A 72 -14.50 11.36 21.35
N GLN A 73 -13.86 11.30 22.51
CA GLN A 73 -12.89 12.32 22.92
C GLN A 73 -11.63 12.33 22.04
N HIS A 74 -11.22 11.17 21.55
CA HIS A 74 -10.00 11.01 20.76
C HIS A 74 -10.26 10.68 19.28
N ALA A 75 -11.47 10.96 18.78
CA ALA A 75 -11.90 10.59 17.43
C ALA A 75 -10.89 11.01 16.36
N GLN A 76 -10.44 12.27 16.39
CA GLN A 76 -9.47 12.78 15.41
C GLN A 76 -8.13 12.02 15.42
N THR A 77 -7.62 11.67 16.60
CA THR A 77 -6.37 10.91 16.73
C THR A 77 -6.55 9.47 16.24
N ILE A 78 -7.69 8.86 16.57
CA ILE A 78 -8.02 7.50 16.15
C ILE A 78 -8.17 7.45 14.62
N ASP A 79 -8.96 8.37 14.07
CA ASP A 79 -9.22 8.49 12.64
C ASP A 79 -7.94 8.78 11.86
N GLY A 80 -7.07 9.66 12.38
CA GLY A 80 -5.77 9.95 11.79
C GLY A 80 -4.79 8.78 11.80
N TRP A 81 -4.92 7.84 12.75
CA TRP A 81 -4.12 6.61 12.78
C TRP A 81 -4.71 5.51 11.88
N ILE A 82 -6.03 5.43 11.79
CA ILE A 82 -6.74 4.33 11.13
C ILE A 82 -6.94 4.59 9.64
N TYR A 83 -7.54 5.72 9.25
CA TYR A 83 -7.94 5.95 7.86
C TYR A 83 -6.82 6.05 6.81
N PRO A 84 -5.54 6.32 7.16
CA PRO A 84 -4.48 6.20 6.16
C PRO A 84 -4.33 4.79 5.60
N GLU A 85 -4.54 3.74 6.42
CA GLU A 85 -4.29 2.34 6.03
C GLU A 85 -5.56 1.48 6.01
N PHE A 86 -6.58 1.81 6.81
CA PHE A 86 -7.77 0.99 7.05
C PHE A 86 -9.06 1.78 6.76
N GLU A 87 -9.28 2.12 5.51
CA GLU A 87 -10.59 2.65 5.09
C GLU A 87 -11.63 1.52 5.00
N GLN A 88 -12.74 1.65 5.74
CA GLN A 88 -13.83 0.68 5.68
C GLN A 88 -14.63 0.84 4.37
N ASN A 89 -14.46 -0.10 3.45
CA ASN A 89 -15.23 -0.14 2.21
C ASN A 89 -15.97 -1.47 2.07
N TRP A 90 -17.28 -1.43 2.30
CA TRP A 90 -18.16 -2.60 2.28
C TRP A 90 -18.48 -3.12 0.87
N LYS A 91 -17.98 -2.48 -0.20
CA LYS A 91 -18.22 -2.88 -1.59
C LYS A 91 -17.74 -4.30 -1.91
N LEU A 92 -16.79 -4.87 -1.14
CA LEU A 92 -16.33 -6.25 -1.33
C LEU A 92 -17.41 -7.30 -1.01
N PHE A 93 -18.37 -6.94 -0.14
CA PHE A 93 -19.49 -7.81 0.24
C PHE A 93 -20.82 -7.35 -0.37
N ALA A 94 -20.78 -6.44 -1.35
CA ALA A 94 -21.97 -6.13 -2.13
C ALA A 94 -22.44 -7.41 -2.86
N PRO A 95 -23.76 -7.62 -3.04
CA PRO A 95 -24.29 -8.80 -3.73
C PRO A 95 -23.66 -9.03 -5.12
N ASN A 96 -23.25 -7.94 -5.78
CA ASN A 96 -22.46 -7.96 -7.01
C ASN A 96 -21.18 -7.14 -6.80
N PRO A 97 -20.04 -7.75 -6.41
CA PRO A 97 -18.78 -7.02 -6.31
C PRO A 97 -18.37 -6.48 -7.69
N LEU A 98 -17.48 -5.49 -7.73
CA LEU A 98 -17.01 -4.92 -9.00
C LEU A 98 -16.25 -6.00 -9.80
N GLN A 99 -16.89 -6.53 -10.84
CA GLN A 99 -16.32 -7.54 -11.74
C GLN A 99 -15.82 -6.89 -13.03
N GLN A 100 -15.24 -5.70 -12.92
CA GLN A 100 -14.82 -4.88 -14.06
C GLN A 100 -13.47 -4.24 -13.79
N ASN A 101 -12.62 -4.20 -14.82
CA ASN A 101 -11.43 -3.37 -14.88
C ASN A 101 -11.83 -2.03 -15.49
N ILE A 102 -11.60 -0.94 -14.77
CA ILE A 102 -11.88 0.42 -15.23
C ILE A 102 -10.53 1.14 -15.37
N ALA A 103 -10.12 1.43 -16.60
CA ALA A 103 -8.98 2.29 -16.88
C ALA A 103 -9.47 3.71 -17.18
N VAL A 104 -8.81 4.71 -16.60
CA VAL A 104 -9.06 6.12 -16.88
C VAL A 104 -8.02 6.60 -17.87
N GLU A 105 -8.49 7.03 -19.03
CA GLU A 105 -7.65 7.54 -20.10
C GLU A 105 -7.92 9.03 -20.32
N ALA A 106 -6.90 9.77 -20.75
CA ALA A 106 -7.01 11.18 -21.05
C ALA A 106 -6.29 11.55 -22.35
N ARG A 107 -6.82 12.55 -23.05
CA ARG A 107 -6.17 13.20 -24.19
C ARG A 107 -6.29 14.71 -24.08
N ALA A 108 -5.43 15.43 -24.80
CA ALA A 108 -5.46 16.88 -24.86
C ALA A 108 -5.68 17.36 -26.30
N GLU A 109 -6.22 18.56 -26.43
CA GLU A 109 -6.11 19.39 -27.62
C GLU A 109 -4.96 20.36 -27.37
N VAL A 110 -3.91 20.25 -28.17
CA VAL A 110 -2.65 20.99 -27.94
C VAL A 110 -2.38 21.89 -29.14
N ARG A 111 -2.01 23.14 -28.85
CA ARG A 111 -1.45 24.06 -29.84
C ARG A 111 0.06 23.89 -29.88
N GLY A 112 0.59 23.47 -31.02
CA GLY A 112 2.02 23.34 -31.29
C GLY A 112 2.72 24.70 -31.47
N PRO A 113 4.07 24.70 -31.52
CA PRO A 113 4.86 25.92 -31.72
C PRO A 113 4.69 26.53 -33.12
N ASP A 114 4.27 25.74 -34.09
CA ASP A 114 3.84 26.14 -35.44
C ASP A 114 2.42 26.76 -35.48
N GLY A 115 1.72 26.75 -34.34
CA GLY A 115 0.35 27.23 -34.21
C GLY A 115 -0.72 26.21 -34.62
N GLU A 116 -0.33 25.01 -35.07
CA GLU A 116 -1.28 23.95 -35.40
C GLU A 116 -1.98 23.44 -34.14
N VAL A 117 -3.29 23.20 -34.23
CA VAL A 117 -4.09 22.65 -33.13
C VAL A 117 -4.50 21.23 -33.48
N ALA A 118 -4.06 20.27 -32.68
CA ALA A 118 -4.36 18.87 -32.88
C ALA A 118 -4.72 18.17 -31.57
N ALA A 119 -5.62 17.20 -31.66
CA ALA A 119 -5.92 16.30 -30.55
C ALA A 119 -4.84 15.21 -30.46
N THR A 120 -4.38 14.93 -29.24
CA THR A 120 -3.42 13.86 -28.98
C THR A 120 -4.08 12.49 -29.05
N ALA A 121 -3.26 11.44 -29.07
CA ALA A 121 -3.72 10.10 -28.74
C ALA A 121 -4.26 10.04 -27.30
N TRP A 122 -5.03 9.00 -27.01
CA TRP A 122 -5.44 8.66 -25.66
C TRP A 122 -4.25 8.10 -24.87
N TYR A 123 -4.03 8.65 -23.68
CA TYR A 123 -3.04 8.18 -22.73
C TYR A 123 -3.74 7.47 -21.57
N ASP A 124 -3.38 6.22 -21.31
CA ASP A 124 -3.88 5.47 -20.16
C ASP A 124 -3.18 5.91 -18.88
N LEU A 125 -3.88 6.73 -18.08
CA LEU A 125 -3.39 7.24 -16.80
C LEU A 125 -3.39 6.13 -15.74
N SER A 126 -4.35 5.20 -15.80
CA SER A 126 -4.39 4.05 -14.90
C SER A 126 -3.21 3.09 -15.12
N ALA A 127 -2.79 2.88 -16.38
CA ALA A 127 -1.60 2.09 -16.69
C ALA A 127 -0.29 2.79 -16.27
N GLU A 128 -0.26 4.13 -16.26
CA GLU A 128 0.85 4.88 -15.67
C GLU A 128 0.96 4.58 -14.18
N ASP A 129 -0.13 4.73 -13.42
CA ASP A 129 -0.17 4.45 -11.98
C ASP A 129 0.16 2.97 -11.69
N ALA A 130 -0.41 2.04 -12.46
CA ALA A 130 -0.13 0.60 -12.31
C ALA A 130 1.36 0.26 -12.50
N ARG A 131 2.04 0.87 -13.49
CA ARG A 131 3.50 0.69 -13.68
C ARG A 131 4.30 1.28 -12.53
N ALA A 132 3.85 2.41 -12.00
CA ALA A 132 4.46 3.09 -10.86
C ALA A 132 4.34 2.30 -9.53
N ILE A 133 3.28 1.50 -9.40
CA ILE A 133 3.01 0.65 -8.23
C ILE A 133 3.72 -0.71 -8.38
N ARG A 134 3.74 -1.26 -9.59
CA ARG A 134 4.28 -2.60 -9.85
C ARG A 134 5.74 -2.69 -9.41
N HIS A 135 6.06 -3.72 -8.62
CA HIS A 135 7.38 -3.96 -8.02
C HIS A 135 7.86 -2.90 -7.02
N SER A 136 7.03 -1.92 -6.65
CA SER A 136 7.33 -1.03 -5.53
C SER A 136 7.08 -1.76 -4.21
N LEU A 137 8.08 -1.80 -3.33
CA LEU A 137 7.92 -2.41 -1.99
C LEU A 137 6.98 -1.58 -1.09
N LEU A 138 7.03 -0.26 -1.22
CA LEU A 138 6.26 0.69 -0.43
C LEU A 138 5.66 1.77 -1.37
N PRO A 139 4.68 1.40 -2.23
CA PRO A 139 4.07 2.36 -3.13
C PRO A 139 3.30 3.43 -2.35
N SER A 140 3.51 4.70 -2.69
CA SER A 140 2.76 5.81 -2.08
C SER A 140 1.24 5.64 -2.29
N HIS A 141 0.44 5.94 -1.26
CA HIS A 141 -1.01 5.97 -1.32
C HIS A 141 -1.53 6.91 -2.41
N THR A 142 -0.86 8.03 -2.66
CA THR A 142 -1.21 8.93 -3.76
C THR A 142 -1.13 8.20 -5.10
N ARG A 143 -0.06 7.44 -5.36
CA ARG A 143 0.09 6.68 -6.60
C ARG A 143 -0.94 5.55 -6.73
N GLN A 144 -1.38 4.98 -5.61
CA GLN A 144 -2.37 3.91 -5.59
C GLN A 144 -3.81 4.42 -5.75
N ASN A 145 -4.12 5.59 -5.20
CA ASN A 145 -5.50 5.98 -4.94
C ASN A 145 -5.91 7.33 -5.54
N GLU A 146 -5.00 8.23 -5.93
CA GLU A 146 -5.35 9.58 -6.40
C GLU A 146 -6.36 9.53 -7.56
N LEU A 147 -5.97 8.90 -8.67
CA LEU A 147 -6.80 8.81 -9.87
C LEU A 147 -8.07 8.00 -9.63
N ARG A 148 -7.95 6.86 -8.95
CA ARG A 148 -9.08 5.98 -8.62
C ARG A 148 -10.13 6.73 -7.79
N ARG A 149 -9.71 7.43 -6.74
CA ARG A 149 -10.60 8.20 -5.87
C ARG A 149 -11.21 9.39 -6.60
N ALA A 150 -10.43 10.06 -7.47
CA ALA A 150 -10.96 11.14 -8.31
C ALA A 150 -12.06 10.64 -9.24
N TRP A 151 -11.86 9.48 -9.87
CA TRP A 151 -12.86 8.85 -10.74
C TRP A 151 -14.10 8.37 -9.98
N ASP A 152 -13.92 7.71 -8.84
CA ASP A 152 -15.02 7.30 -7.94
C ASP A 152 -15.82 8.53 -7.47
N PHE A 153 -15.13 9.63 -7.16
CA PHE A 153 -15.76 10.87 -6.72
C PHE A 153 -16.56 11.53 -7.85
N PHE A 154 -16.00 11.57 -9.06
CA PHE A 154 -16.68 12.07 -10.26
C PHE A 154 -17.94 11.24 -10.55
N THR A 155 -17.81 9.93 -10.70
CA THR A 155 -18.93 9.04 -11.06
C THR A 155 -20.02 8.98 -9.99
N GLY A 156 -19.67 9.12 -8.71
CA GLY A 156 -20.64 9.23 -7.62
C GLY A 156 -21.32 10.59 -7.49
N SER A 157 -20.90 11.59 -8.28
CA SER A 157 -21.39 12.97 -8.20
C SER A 157 -21.89 13.51 -9.55
N HIS A 158 -22.08 12.64 -10.55
CA HIS A 158 -22.63 12.97 -11.86
C HIS A 158 -23.73 11.99 -12.26
N ASP A 159 -24.62 12.42 -13.15
CA ASP A 159 -25.63 11.55 -13.75
C ASP A 159 -25.07 10.70 -14.92
N GLU A 160 -25.96 10.01 -15.64
CA GLU A 160 -25.61 9.20 -16.82
C GLU A 160 -25.15 10.05 -18.02
N ASN A 161 -25.58 11.31 -18.08
CA ASN A 161 -25.20 12.26 -19.13
C ASN A 161 -23.90 13.01 -18.82
N ASN A 162 -23.25 12.71 -17.68
CA ASN A 162 -22.11 13.44 -17.13
C ASN A 162 -22.43 14.87 -16.67
N GLU A 163 -23.66 15.12 -16.22
CA GLU A 163 -24.03 16.40 -15.60
C GLU A 163 -23.74 16.40 -14.09
N PRO A 164 -23.17 17.47 -13.53
CA PRO A 164 -22.75 17.52 -12.14
C PRO A 164 -23.93 17.67 -11.17
N ASN A 165 -23.92 16.85 -10.11
CA ASN A 165 -24.88 16.94 -9.01
C ASN A 165 -24.42 18.02 -8.01
N GLY A 166 -24.88 19.26 -8.22
CA GLY A 166 -24.59 20.40 -7.35
C GLY A 166 -23.10 20.72 -7.21
N ASP A 167 -22.72 21.32 -6.09
CA ASP A 167 -21.33 21.75 -5.83
C ASP A 167 -20.36 20.57 -5.77
N ARG A 168 -20.83 19.42 -5.31
CA ARG A 168 -20.03 18.20 -5.20
C ARG A 168 -19.58 17.70 -6.58
N GLY A 169 -20.48 17.72 -7.57
CA GLY A 169 -20.15 17.40 -8.95
C GLY A 169 -19.07 18.33 -9.51
N ARG A 170 -19.26 19.65 -9.39
CA ARG A 170 -18.27 20.65 -9.84
C ARG A 170 -16.88 20.48 -9.22
N LEU A 171 -16.79 20.22 -7.91
CA LEU A 171 -15.52 20.00 -7.24
C LEU A 171 -14.82 18.73 -7.75
N SER A 172 -15.59 17.68 -8.05
CA SER A 172 -15.04 16.45 -8.62
C SER A 172 -14.52 16.64 -10.05
N GLU A 173 -15.18 17.45 -10.87
CA GLU A 173 -14.68 17.84 -12.21
C GLU A 173 -13.36 18.59 -12.11
N GLU A 174 -13.29 19.61 -11.25
CA GLU A 174 -12.09 20.42 -11.08
C GLU A 174 -10.91 19.58 -10.59
N TYR A 175 -11.15 18.67 -9.66
CA TYR A 175 -10.13 17.75 -9.16
C TYR A 175 -9.61 16.81 -10.25
N LEU A 176 -10.52 16.15 -11.00
CA LEU A 176 -10.15 15.25 -12.07
C LEU A 176 -9.44 15.97 -13.22
N ARG A 177 -9.90 17.19 -13.56
CA ARG A 177 -9.26 18.08 -14.54
C ARG A 177 -7.83 18.41 -14.13
N ARG A 178 -7.59 18.80 -12.88
CA ARG A 178 -6.24 19.12 -12.37
C ARG A 178 -5.30 17.93 -12.45
N ILE A 179 -5.77 16.73 -12.10
CA ILE A 179 -4.97 15.50 -12.26
C ILE A 179 -4.60 15.30 -13.73
N ALA A 180 -5.57 15.35 -14.65
CA ALA A 180 -5.31 15.17 -16.07
C ALA A 180 -4.35 16.22 -16.64
N VAL A 181 -4.53 17.51 -16.33
CA VAL A 181 -3.62 18.58 -16.76
C VAL A 181 -2.21 18.36 -16.21
N ASN A 182 -2.07 18.05 -14.92
CA ASN A 182 -0.77 17.77 -14.30
C ASN A 182 -0.04 16.58 -14.95
N ARG A 183 -0.79 15.57 -15.41
CA ARG A 183 -0.22 14.40 -16.08
C ARG A 183 0.06 14.68 -17.57
N LEU A 184 -0.78 15.46 -18.25
CA LEU A 184 -0.64 15.72 -19.69
C LEU A 184 0.34 16.85 -20.01
N ALA A 185 0.41 17.92 -19.22
CA ALA A 185 1.26 19.07 -19.50
C ALA A 185 2.76 18.72 -19.66
N PRO A 186 3.37 17.88 -18.80
CA PRO A 186 4.78 17.48 -18.97
C PRO A 186 5.08 16.70 -20.27
N ARG A 187 4.05 16.15 -20.94
CA ARG A 187 4.20 15.42 -22.20
C ARG A 187 4.26 16.35 -23.42
N HIS A 188 3.90 17.62 -23.24
CA HIS A 188 3.87 18.64 -24.29
C HIS A 188 4.62 19.90 -23.84
N PRO A 189 5.94 19.83 -23.61
CA PRO A 189 6.71 20.94 -23.05
C PRO A 189 6.71 22.20 -23.95
N ASP A 190 6.67 22.00 -25.27
CA ASP A 190 6.70 23.09 -26.26
C ASP A 190 5.29 23.46 -26.78
N GLY A 191 4.24 22.85 -26.22
CA GLY A 191 2.86 23.02 -26.66
C GLY A 191 1.98 23.62 -25.56
N THR A 192 0.91 24.31 -25.96
CA THR A 192 -0.10 24.81 -25.02
C THR A 192 -1.31 23.89 -25.01
N LEU A 193 -1.64 23.31 -23.86
CA LEU A 193 -2.90 22.57 -23.68
C LEU A 193 -4.07 23.55 -23.70
N LEU A 194 -5.01 23.36 -24.61
CA LEU A 194 -6.21 24.18 -24.74
C LEU A 194 -7.40 23.55 -24.02
N ARG A 195 -7.59 22.26 -24.28
CA ARG A 195 -8.69 21.47 -23.74
C ARG A 195 -8.20 20.08 -23.41
N ILE A 196 -8.89 19.40 -22.52
CA ILE A 196 -8.67 18.00 -22.22
C ILE A 196 -9.98 17.23 -22.35
N GLN A 197 -9.86 15.94 -22.63
CA GLN A 197 -10.96 15.00 -22.57
C GLN A 197 -10.50 13.77 -21.80
N LEU A 198 -11.38 13.24 -20.95
CA LEU A 198 -11.16 11.98 -20.28
C LEU A 198 -12.21 10.96 -20.72
N ARG A 199 -11.88 9.69 -20.56
CA ARG A 199 -12.84 8.59 -20.67
C ARG A 199 -12.50 7.48 -19.70
N SER A 200 -13.50 6.68 -19.33
CA SER A 200 -13.21 5.33 -18.82
C SER A 200 -13.26 4.31 -19.94
N ALA A 201 -12.28 3.41 -19.96
CA ALA A 201 -12.30 2.15 -20.70
C ALA A 201 -12.62 1.03 -19.69
N THR A 202 -13.85 0.51 -19.76
CA THR A 202 -14.35 -0.50 -18.82
C THR A 202 -14.43 -1.86 -19.50
N THR A 203 -13.76 -2.85 -18.95
CA THR A 203 -13.74 -4.22 -19.45
C THR A 203 -14.16 -5.17 -18.34
N ALA A 204 -15.13 -6.05 -18.57
CA ALA A 204 -15.50 -7.05 -17.56
C ALA A 204 -14.34 -8.02 -17.30
N VAL A 205 -14.22 -8.47 -16.05
CA VAL A 205 -13.29 -9.54 -15.68
C VAL A 205 -13.82 -10.85 -16.27
N PRO A 206 -13.02 -11.62 -17.02
CA PRO A 206 -13.49 -12.87 -17.61
C PRO A 206 -13.89 -13.87 -16.52
N ALA A 207 -14.97 -14.61 -16.77
CA ALA A 207 -15.38 -15.70 -15.91
C ALA A 207 -14.22 -16.72 -15.76
N PRO A 208 -14.01 -17.27 -14.55
CA PRO A 208 -12.96 -18.24 -14.34
C PRO A 208 -13.25 -19.53 -15.11
N LYS A 209 -12.20 -20.28 -15.48
CA LYS A 209 -12.32 -21.49 -16.33
C LYS A 209 -13.26 -22.58 -15.80
N TRP A 210 -13.58 -22.55 -14.51
CA TRP A 210 -14.47 -23.51 -13.85
C TRP A 210 -15.94 -23.06 -13.84
N SER A 211 -16.24 -21.82 -14.24
CA SER A 211 -17.61 -21.29 -14.33
C SER A 211 -18.19 -21.49 -15.73
N THR A 212 -19.50 -21.72 -15.80
CA THR A 212 -20.28 -21.76 -17.05
C THR A 212 -20.87 -20.39 -17.42
N GLU A 213 -20.64 -19.37 -16.59
CA GLU A 213 -21.12 -18.02 -16.82
C GLU A 213 -20.44 -17.40 -18.05
N THR A 214 -21.25 -16.76 -18.90
CA THR A 214 -20.75 -16.04 -20.08
C THR A 214 -20.79 -14.55 -19.76
N THR A 215 -19.60 -13.95 -19.68
CA THR A 215 -19.45 -12.50 -19.45
C THR A 215 -18.95 -11.84 -20.72
N ASP A 216 -19.63 -10.78 -21.17
CA ASP A 216 -19.14 -9.97 -22.28
C ASP A 216 -17.89 -9.20 -21.84
N THR A 217 -16.77 -9.47 -22.51
CA THR A 217 -15.46 -8.87 -22.23
C THR A 217 -15.09 -7.79 -23.23
N GLN A 218 -16.05 -7.33 -24.05
CA GLN A 218 -15.86 -6.13 -24.85
C GLN A 218 -15.61 -4.91 -23.95
N THR A 219 -14.77 -4.00 -24.44
CA THR A 219 -14.44 -2.79 -23.70
C THR A 219 -15.44 -1.69 -24.06
N TYR A 220 -16.11 -1.17 -23.04
CA TYR A 220 -17.07 -0.08 -23.16
C TYR A 220 -16.39 1.23 -22.79
N TYR A 221 -16.64 2.28 -23.57
CA TYR A 221 -16.08 3.61 -23.32
C TYR A 221 -17.16 4.58 -22.84
N ARG A 222 -16.90 5.26 -21.72
CA ARG A 222 -17.68 6.44 -21.28
C ARG A 222 -16.79 7.66 -21.47
N GLU A 223 -17.01 8.38 -22.57
CA GLU A 223 -16.29 9.62 -22.85
C GLU A 223 -16.95 10.81 -22.14
N LEU A 224 -16.12 11.64 -21.50
CA LEU A 224 -16.55 12.89 -20.89
C LEU A 224 -16.56 14.01 -21.94
N PRO A 225 -17.33 15.09 -21.71
CA PRO A 225 -17.23 16.28 -22.53
C PRO A 225 -15.82 16.88 -22.46
N TRP A 226 -15.45 17.60 -23.52
CA TRP A 226 -14.21 18.34 -23.55
C TRP A 226 -14.22 19.52 -22.57
N TRP A 227 -13.24 19.57 -21.68
CA TRP A 227 -13.07 20.65 -20.70
C TRP A 227 -11.94 21.58 -21.10
N THR A 228 -12.17 22.89 -21.00
CA THR A 228 -11.11 23.88 -21.16
C THR A 228 -10.15 23.84 -19.97
N VAL A 229 -8.86 23.97 -20.27
CA VAL A 229 -7.77 24.03 -19.28
C VAL A 229 -7.68 25.42 -18.65
#